data_AF-A0A519UE09-F1
#
_entry.id   AF-A0A519UE09-F1
#
_cell.length_a   1.000
_cell.length_b   1.000
_cell.length_c   1.000
_cell.angle_alpha   90.00
_cell.angle_beta   90.00
_cell.angle_gamma   90.00
#
_symmetry.space_group_name_H-M   'P 1'
#
loop_
_entity.id
_entity.type
_entity.pdbx_description
1 polymer ?
#
loop_
_entity_poly.entity_id
_entity_poly.type
_entity_poly.pdbx_seq_one_letter_code
_entity_poly.pdbx_strand_id
1 'polypeptide(L)'
;METEEAEGGSIALYGESGWIKSYNIPPTCSNGVLSINLGGTANVTRVRLNIIGSMGFDDLSFCIPPTYPCTYTQGYWKNHSSAWPVGSLTLGMKTYTKEQLLSIFNNPVKGNGLISLAYQLIAVKLNKAMGTNTTVINSDIAAADAMIGNLVVPPVGAGFLNPSKTSTLSDKLDAYNKGVIGPGHCK
;
A
#
# COMPACT_ATOMS: atom_id res chain seq x y z
N MET A 1 45.17 -7.66 -31.79
CA MET A 1 43.97 -6.81 -31.73
C MET A 1 43.10 -7.43 -30.66
N GLU A 2 43.24 -6.97 -29.42
CA GLU A 2 42.33 -7.39 -28.35
C GLU A 2 40.93 -6.87 -28.70
N THR A 3 39.95 -7.76 -28.70
CA THR A 3 38.55 -7.39 -28.78
C THR A 3 38.20 -6.57 -27.55
N GLU A 4 37.61 -5.37 -27.73
CA GLU A 4 37.06 -4.60 -26.62
C GLU A 4 36.16 -5.53 -25.78
N GLU A 5 36.52 -5.74 -24.52
CA GLU A 5 35.66 -6.36 -23.53
C GLU A 5 34.38 -5.51 -23.44
N ALA A 6 33.23 -6.07 -23.78
CA ALA A 6 31.98 -5.36 -23.67
C ALA A 6 31.63 -5.15 -22.19
N GLU A 7 31.80 -3.93 -21.69
CA GLU A 7 31.41 -3.56 -20.32
C GLU A 7 29.97 -3.02 -20.29
N GLY A 8 29.17 -3.44 -19.31
CA GLY A 8 27.82 -2.89 -19.11
C GLY A 8 26.87 -3.87 -18.45
N GLY A 9 25.57 -3.65 -18.62
CA GLY A 9 24.58 -4.52 -18.01
C GLY A 9 23.17 -3.96 -17.94
N SER A 10 22.35 -4.56 -17.07
CA SER A 10 21.04 -4.03 -16.75
C SER A 10 20.62 -4.34 -15.32
N ILE A 11 19.76 -3.46 -14.78
CA ILE A 11 19.05 -3.64 -13.52
C ILE A 11 17.59 -3.93 -13.87
N ALA A 12 17.02 -5.00 -13.33
CA ALA A 12 15.60 -5.31 -13.44
C ALA A 12 14.95 -5.39 -12.07
N LEU A 13 13.87 -4.63 -11.87
CA LEU A 13 13.08 -4.57 -10.65
C LEU A 13 11.85 -5.47 -10.79
N TYR A 14 11.57 -6.28 -9.77
CA TYR A 14 10.42 -7.16 -9.68
C TYR A 14 9.64 -6.87 -8.40
N GLY A 15 8.32 -6.92 -8.49
CA GLY A 15 7.40 -6.95 -7.34
C GLY A 15 6.75 -8.33 -7.21
N GLU A 16 5.77 -8.45 -6.31
CA GLU A 16 5.01 -9.70 -6.10
C GLU A 16 4.33 -10.20 -7.38
N SER A 17 3.83 -9.28 -8.21
CA SER A 17 3.15 -9.59 -9.48
C SER A 17 4.11 -9.79 -10.66
N GLY A 18 5.43 -9.75 -10.45
CA GLY A 18 6.43 -9.95 -11.50
C GLY A 18 7.21 -8.69 -11.88
N TRP A 19 7.62 -8.58 -13.15
CA TRP A 19 8.49 -7.50 -13.64
C TRP A 19 7.83 -6.12 -13.49
N ILE A 20 8.59 -5.14 -13.00
CA ILE A 20 8.14 -3.74 -12.85
C ILE A 20 8.82 -2.84 -13.88
N LYS A 21 10.16 -2.80 -13.87
CA LYS A 21 10.94 -1.84 -14.66
C LYS A 21 12.38 -2.30 -14.79
N SER A 22 13.06 -1.85 -15.84
CA SER A 22 14.50 -2.08 -16.03
C SER A 22 15.27 -0.80 -16.38
N TYR A 23 16.56 -0.81 -16.05
CA TYR A 23 17.50 0.27 -16.29
C TYR A 23 18.73 -0.29 -16.99
N ASN A 24 19.22 0.43 -17.99
CA ASN A 24 20.46 0.07 -18.69
C ASN A 24 21.67 0.55 -17.90
N ILE A 25 22.70 -0.28 -17.82
CA ILE A 25 24.02 0.09 -17.30
C ILE A 25 24.93 0.25 -18.53
N PRO A 26 25.21 1.48 -19.00
CA PRO A 26 26.17 1.70 -20.07
C PRO A 26 27.61 1.36 -19.61
N PRO A 27 28.53 1.11 -20.55
CA PRO A 27 29.96 1.03 -20.26
C PRO A 27 30.44 2.33 -19.59
N THR A 28 31.31 2.22 -18.58
CA THR A 28 31.84 3.37 -17.84
C THR A 28 33.34 3.58 -18.03
N CYS A 29 33.99 2.74 -18.84
CA CYS A 29 35.45 2.64 -18.97
C CYS A 29 36.14 2.21 -17.67
N SER A 30 37.47 1.99 -17.74
CA SER A 30 38.28 1.56 -16.59
C SER A 30 38.15 2.50 -15.40
N ASN A 31 37.84 1.95 -14.23
CA ASN A 31 37.56 2.66 -12.96
C ASN A 31 36.39 3.66 -13.02
N GLY A 32 35.54 3.57 -14.04
CA GLY A 32 34.34 4.39 -14.14
C GLY A 32 33.32 4.05 -13.06
N VAL A 33 32.63 5.08 -12.56
CA VAL A 33 31.55 4.95 -11.56
C VAL A 33 30.26 5.47 -12.16
N LEU A 34 29.17 4.72 -11.98
CA LEU A 34 27.84 5.12 -12.41
C LEU A 34 26.84 4.99 -11.27
N SER A 35 26.15 6.09 -10.98
CA SER A 35 24.98 6.09 -10.10
C SER A 35 23.70 6.03 -10.94
N ILE A 36 22.89 5.00 -10.74
CA ILE A 36 21.59 4.86 -11.42
C ILE A 36 20.47 5.14 -10.42
N ASN A 37 19.66 6.17 -10.70
CA ASN A 37 18.44 6.42 -9.94
C ASN A 37 17.33 5.45 -10.38
N LEU A 38 16.92 4.56 -9.47
CA LEU A 38 15.87 3.56 -9.67
C LEU A 38 14.45 4.13 -9.56
N GLY A 39 14.31 5.46 -9.56
CA GLY A 39 13.04 6.19 -9.70
C GLY A 39 12.10 6.10 -8.51
N GLY A 40 12.57 5.69 -7.32
CA GLY A 40 11.69 5.48 -6.15
C GLY A 40 10.61 4.43 -6.43
N THR A 41 10.94 3.39 -7.20
CA THR A 41 9.99 2.38 -7.63
C THR A 41 9.42 1.63 -6.41
N ALA A 42 8.11 1.77 -6.18
CA ALA A 42 7.42 1.13 -5.06
C ALA A 42 7.25 -0.39 -5.25
N ASN A 43 7.08 -1.09 -4.13
CA ASN A 43 6.76 -2.54 -4.07
C ASN A 43 7.80 -3.46 -4.75
N VAL A 44 9.07 -3.04 -4.80
CA VAL A 44 10.16 -3.90 -5.28
C VAL A 44 10.46 -4.96 -4.23
N THR A 45 10.30 -6.23 -4.59
CA THR A 45 10.59 -7.39 -3.74
C THR A 45 11.86 -8.13 -4.17
N ARG A 46 12.29 -7.96 -5.42
CA ARG A 46 13.53 -8.56 -5.94
C ARG A 46 14.18 -7.65 -6.98
N VAL A 47 15.50 -7.49 -6.88
CA VAL A 47 16.34 -6.84 -7.89
C VAL A 47 17.20 -7.88 -8.58
N ARG A 48 17.22 -7.89 -9.92
CA ARG A 48 18.15 -8.70 -10.71
C ARG A 48 19.14 -7.78 -11.40
N LEU A 49 20.41 -8.06 -11.22
CA LEU A 49 21.52 -7.42 -11.92
C LEU A 49 22.03 -8.39 -12.99
N ASN A 50 22.13 -7.92 -14.23
CA ASN A 50 22.82 -8.60 -15.30
C ASN A 50 24.08 -7.80 -15.62
N ILE A 51 25.25 -8.35 -15.35
CA ILE A 51 26.53 -7.67 -15.53
C ILE A 51 27.30 -8.34 -16.67
N ILE A 52 27.90 -7.52 -17.52
CA ILE A 52 28.79 -7.91 -18.61
C ILE A 52 30.16 -7.27 -18.31
N GLY A 53 31.21 -8.08 -18.26
CA GLY A 53 32.54 -7.65 -17.80
C GLY A 53 32.68 -7.67 -16.28
N SER A 54 33.65 -6.90 -15.77
CA SER A 54 33.96 -6.83 -14.33
C SER A 54 33.44 -5.52 -13.72
N MET A 55 32.34 -5.60 -12.97
CA MET A 55 31.75 -4.45 -12.28
C MET A 55 31.55 -4.72 -10.79
N GLY A 56 31.86 -3.72 -9.96
CA GLY A 56 31.51 -3.69 -8.54
C GLY A 56 30.14 -3.03 -8.34
N PHE A 57 29.37 -3.55 -7.39
CA PHE A 57 28.10 -2.97 -6.99
C PHE A 57 28.20 -2.51 -5.52
N ASP A 58 27.88 -1.24 -5.24
CA ASP A 58 27.92 -0.67 -3.88
C ASP A 58 26.75 0.33 -3.68
N ASP A 59 26.51 0.73 -2.42
CA ASP A 59 25.54 1.77 -2.04
C ASP A 59 24.07 1.52 -2.46
N LEU A 60 23.57 0.28 -2.29
CA LEU A 60 22.11 0.03 -2.35
C LEU A 60 21.40 0.71 -1.19
N SER A 61 20.74 1.82 -1.50
CA SER A 61 19.83 2.48 -0.57
C SER A 61 18.38 2.18 -0.94
N PHE A 62 17.68 1.49 -0.03
CA PHE A 62 16.24 1.32 -0.10
C PHE A 62 15.57 2.33 0.83
N CYS A 63 14.71 3.18 0.29
CA CYS A 63 13.82 3.98 1.12
C CYS A 63 12.69 3.07 1.65
N ILE A 64 12.91 2.48 2.82
CA ILE A 64 11.81 1.88 3.56
C ILE A 64 10.93 3.07 3.99
N PRO A 65 9.64 3.15 3.60
CA PRO A 65 8.76 4.16 4.15
C PRO A 65 8.81 4.02 5.68
N PRO A 66 8.91 5.12 6.44
CA PRO A 66 9.00 5.05 7.89
C PRO A 66 7.87 4.15 8.39
N THR A 67 8.23 3.00 8.94
CA THR A 67 7.26 2.07 9.50
C THR A 67 6.75 2.72 10.76
N TYR A 68 5.56 3.30 10.71
CA TYR A 68 4.88 3.69 11.93
C TYR A 68 4.58 2.40 12.69
N PRO A 69 5.08 2.26 13.94
CA PRO A 69 5.04 0.99 14.65
C PRO A 69 3.64 0.68 15.19
N CYS A 70 2.61 1.42 14.80
CA CYS A 70 1.31 1.29 15.42
C CYS A 70 0.16 1.76 14.52
N THR A 71 -1.04 1.27 14.82
CA THR A 71 -2.28 1.59 14.11
C THR A 71 -3.14 2.58 14.89
N TYR A 72 -4.00 3.29 14.19
CA TYR A 72 -5.07 4.10 14.74
C TYR A 72 -6.44 3.52 14.41
N THR A 73 -7.40 3.71 15.31
CA THR A 73 -8.78 3.25 15.11
C THR A 73 -9.55 4.13 14.13
N GLN A 74 -10.67 3.63 13.61
CA GLN A 74 -11.61 4.44 12.85
C GLN A 74 -12.08 5.71 13.59
N GLY A 75 -12.21 5.66 14.93
CA GLY A 75 -12.61 6.81 15.73
C GLY A 75 -11.56 7.91 15.73
N TYR A 76 -10.28 7.54 15.84
CA TYR A 76 -9.18 8.50 15.69
C TYR A 76 -9.23 9.19 14.33
N TRP A 77 -9.28 8.40 13.25
CA TRP A 77 -9.27 8.94 11.89
C TRP A 77 -10.46 9.83 11.58
N LYS A 78 -11.66 9.45 12.05
CA LYS A 78 -12.86 10.26 11.95
C LYS A 78 -12.69 11.65 12.58
N ASN A 79 -12.04 11.71 13.74
CA ASN A 79 -11.92 12.93 14.54
C ASN A 79 -10.64 13.75 14.24
N HIS A 80 -9.66 13.18 13.54
CA HIS A 80 -8.38 13.81 13.21
C HIS A 80 -8.19 13.90 11.70
N SER A 81 -9.14 14.52 11.01
CA SER A 81 -9.10 14.62 9.54
C SER A 81 -7.87 15.39 9.04
N SER A 82 -7.34 16.34 9.80
CA SER A 82 -6.09 17.07 9.46
C SER A 82 -4.86 16.16 9.39
N ALA A 83 -4.85 15.03 10.10
CA ALA A 83 -3.74 14.08 10.12
C ALA A 83 -3.77 13.06 8.97
N TRP A 84 -4.76 13.12 8.07
CA TRP A 84 -4.89 12.16 6.98
C TRP A 84 -3.72 12.31 5.99
N PRO A 85 -2.96 11.23 5.72
CA PRO A 85 -1.81 11.28 4.80
C PRO A 85 -2.21 11.42 3.32
N VAL A 86 -3.49 11.20 3.00
CA VAL A 86 -4.04 11.22 1.63
C VAL A 86 -5.38 11.94 1.57
N GLY A 87 -5.67 12.57 0.42
CA GLY A 87 -6.93 13.28 0.18
C GLY A 87 -8.07 12.42 -0.41
N SER A 88 -7.79 11.17 -0.76
CA SER A 88 -8.79 10.24 -1.30
C SER A 88 -8.40 8.79 -1.04
N LEU A 89 -9.40 7.91 -1.03
CA LEU A 89 -9.22 6.46 -0.95
C LEU A 89 -10.21 5.77 -1.89
N THR A 90 -9.79 4.63 -2.42
CA THR A 90 -10.65 3.72 -3.18
C THR A 90 -11.21 2.65 -2.26
N LEU A 91 -12.52 2.43 -2.27
CA LEU A 91 -13.19 1.31 -1.59
C LEU A 91 -13.93 0.50 -2.66
N GLY A 92 -13.61 -0.79 -2.79
CA GLY A 92 -14.02 -1.59 -3.93
C GLY A 92 -13.51 -0.97 -5.23
N MET A 93 -14.42 -0.63 -6.14
CA MET A 93 -14.12 -0.04 -7.45
C MET A 93 -14.36 1.47 -7.49
N LYS A 94 -14.76 2.10 -6.38
CA LYS A 94 -15.07 3.53 -6.32
C LYS A 94 -14.03 4.30 -5.52
N THR A 95 -13.47 5.35 -6.11
CA THR A 95 -12.66 6.35 -5.41
C THR A 95 -13.55 7.42 -4.76
N TYR A 96 -13.28 7.71 -3.49
CA TYR A 96 -13.97 8.69 -2.67
C TYR A 96 -13.02 9.80 -2.23
N THR A 97 -13.50 11.05 -2.24
CA THR A 97 -12.76 12.16 -1.65
C THR A 97 -12.78 12.07 -0.12
N LYS A 98 -11.87 12.80 0.54
CA LYS A 98 -11.84 12.92 2.00
C LYS A 98 -13.20 13.31 2.60
N GLU A 99 -13.90 14.26 1.99
CA GLU A 99 -15.21 14.75 2.46
C GLU A 99 -16.27 13.64 2.37
N GLN A 100 -16.24 12.85 1.30
CA GLN A 100 -17.12 11.69 1.13
C GLN A 100 -16.81 10.58 2.14
N LEU A 101 -15.53 10.33 2.43
CA LEU A 101 -15.11 9.35 3.43
C LEU A 101 -15.53 9.79 4.85
N LEU A 102 -15.43 11.08 5.15
CA LEU A 102 -15.92 11.66 6.40
C LEU A 102 -17.46 11.60 6.50
N SER A 103 -18.19 11.80 5.39
CA SER A 103 -19.66 11.64 5.41
C SER A 103 -20.06 10.19 5.63
N ILE A 104 -19.31 9.23 5.08
CA ILE A 104 -19.45 7.80 5.40
C ILE A 104 -19.25 7.58 6.89
N PHE A 105 -18.12 8.01 7.49
CA PHE A 105 -17.84 7.89 8.93
C PHE A 105 -18.90 8.52 9.85
N ASN A 106 -19.71 9.46 9.35
CA ASN A 106 -20.79 10.10 10.09
C ASN A 106 -22.16 9.48 9.83
N ASN A 107 -22.29 8.60 8.84
CA ASN A 107 -23.56 7.99 8.48
C ASN A 107 -23.88 6.77 9.36
N PRO A 108 -24.98 6.76 10.12
CA PRO A 108 -25.31 5.66 11.03
C PRO A 108 -25.35 4.30 10.32
N VAL A 109 -24.68 3.29 10.90
CA VAL A 109 -24.61 1.93 10.33
C VAL A 109 -26.01 1.32 10.13
N LYS A 110 -26.93 1.48 11.11
CA LYS A 110 -28.36 1.06 11.03
C LYS A 110 -28.59 -0.31 10.38
N GLY A 111 -27.75 -1.30 10.72
CA GLY A 111 -27.85 -2.67 10.20
C GLY A 111 -27.34 -2.88 8.76
N ASN A 112 -26.69 -1.89 8.15
CA ASN A 112 -26.03 -2.04 6.86
C ASN A 112 -24.56 -2.45 7.07
N GLY A 113 -24.26 -3.71 6.77
CA GLY A 113 -22.92 -4.28 6.86
C GLY A 113 -21.90 -3.57 5.97
N LEU A 114 -22.32 -2.98 4.84
CA LEU A 114 -21.43 -2.23 3.95
C LEU A 114 -20.85 -1.00 4.65
N ILE A 115 -21.65 -0.27 5.43
CA ILE A 115 -21.18 0.89 6.18
C ILE A 115 -20.18 0.45 7.25
N SER A 116 -20.52 -0.61 8.00
CA SER A 116 -19.64 -1.16 9.05
C SER A 116 -18.29 -1.64 8.48
N LEU A 117 -18.30 -2.32 7.33
CA LEU A 117 -17.08 -2.75 6.67
C LEU A 117 -16.27 -1.56 6.16
N ALA A 118 -16.93 -0.58 5.54
CA ALA A 118 -16.28 0.62 5.01
C ALA A 118 -15.55 1.39 6.11
N TYR A 119 -16.15 1.53 7.29
CA TYR A 119 -15.55 2.19 8.45
C TYR A 119 -14.18 1.62 8.79
N GLN A 120 -14.11 0.28 8.90
CA GLN A 120 -12.87 -0.40 9.25
C GLN A 120 -11.86 -0.36 8.10
N LEU A 121 -12.32 -0.56 6.86
CA LEU A 121 -11.45 -0.53 5.68
C LEU A 121 -10.82 0.85 5.46
N ILE A 122 -11.56 1.94 5.69
CA ILE A 122 -11.03 3.31 5.59
C ILE A 122 -9.88 3.49 6.61
N ALA A 123 -10.09 3.08 7.86
CA ALA A 123 -9.06 3.18 8.89
C ALA A 123 -7.81 2.35 8.56
N VAL A 124 -7.98 1.11 8.08
CA VAL A 124 -6.84 0.27 7.67
C VAL A 124 -6.05 0.94 6.53
N LYS A 125 -6.75 1.50 5.55
CA LYS A 125 -6.11 2.17 4.40
C LYS A 125 -5.41 3.48 4.78
N LEU A 126 -5.93 4.23 5.75
CA LEU A 126 -5.23 5.39 6.30
C LEU A 126 -3.99 4.98 7.10
N ASN A 127 -4.07 3.92 7.91
CA ASN A 127 -2.90 3.34 8.59
C ASN A 127 -1.83 2.89 7.57
N LYS A 128 -2.25 2.22 6.48
CA LYS A 128 -1.36 1.84 5.37
C LYS A 128 -0.72 3.05 4.70
N ALA A 129 -1.50 4.08 4.41
CA ALA A 129 -1.02 5.31 3.77
C ALA A 129 -0.07 6.11 4.69
N MET A 130 -0.18 5.97 6.02
CA MET A 130 0.78 6.51 6.96
C MET A 130 2.13 5.76 6.92
N GLY A 131 2.18 4.54 6.37
CA GLY A 131 3.38 3.69 6.34
C GLY A 131 3.34 2.54 7.36
N THR A 132 2.20 2.28 7.97
CA THR A 132 2.06 1.17 8.94
C THR A 132 2.08 -0.19 8.22
N ASN A 133 2.80 -1.16 8.78
CA ASN A 133 2.91 -2.51 8.21
C ASN A 133 1.56 -3.24 8.18
N THR A 134 1.08 -3.55 6.98
CA THR A 134 -0.22 -4.20 6.72
C THR A 134 -0.09 -5.68 6.31
N THR A 135 1.09 -6.29 6.41
CA THR A 135 1.35 -7.66 5.92
C THR A 135 0.33 -8.67 6.47
N VAL A 136 -0.01 -8.57 7.76
CA VAL A 136 -0.96 -9.48 8.43
C VAL A 136 -2.41 -9.33 7.97
N ILE A 137 -2.76 -8.23 7.30
CA ILE A 137 -4.15 -7.88 6.93
C ILE A 137 -4.32 -7.62 5.42
N ASN A 138 -3.26 -7.72 4.61
CA ASN A 138 -3.29 -7.39 3.18
C ASN A 138 -4.33 -8.21 2.40
N SER A 139 -4.46 -9.52 2.68
CA SER A 139 -5.48 -10.37 2.07
C SER A 139 -6.89 -9.94 2.46
N ASP A 140 -7.09 -9.52 3.70
CA ASP A 140 -8.39 -9.08 4.21
C ASP A 140 -8.79 -7.70 3.64
N ILE A 141 -7.82 -6.80 3.40
CA ILE A 141 -8.06 -5.54 2.64
C ILE A 141 -8.58 -5.88 1.23
N ALA A 142 -7.90 -6.78 0.51
CA ALA A 142 -8.29 -7.16 -0.85
C ALA A 142 -9.66 -7.85 -0.87
N ALA A 143 -9.94 -8.72 0.11
CA ALA A 143 -11.25 -9.34 0.27
C ALA A 143 -12.35 -8.31 0.54
N ALA A 144 -12.06 -7.26 1.32
CA ALA A 144 -13.03 -6.21 1.64
C ALA A 144 -13.34 -5.38 0.40
N ASP A 145 -12.32 -5.00 -0.38
CA ASP A 145 -12.52 -4.32 -1.65
C ASP A 145 -13.32 -5.18 -2.64
N ALA A 146 -12.99 -6.48 -2.77
CA ALA A 146 -13.73 -7.38 -3.65
C ALA A 146 -15.20 -7.53 -3.21
N MET A 147 -15.46 -7.59 -1.91
CA MET A 147 -16.82 -7.69 -1.35
C MET A 147 -17.64 -6.42 -1.59
N ILE A 148 -17.01 -5.24 -1.52
CA ILE A 148 -17.65 -3.97 -1.86
C ILE A 148 -17.92 -3.90 -3.37
N GLY A 149 -16.95 -4.30 -4.20
CA GLY A 149 -17.08 -4.32 -5.66
C GLY A 149 -17.53 -2.97 -6.22
N ASN A 150 -18.62 -2.98 -6.99
CA ASN A 150 -19.22 -1.78 -7.59
C ASN A 150 -20.21 -1.03 -6.68
N LEU A 151 -20.43 -1.50 -5.45
CA LEU A 151 -21.35 -0.84 -4.53
C LEU A 151 -20.81 0.55 -4.11
N VAL A 152 -21.71 1.53 -4.04
CA VAL A 152 -21.38 2.87 -3.54
C VAL A 152 -21.88 3.02 -2.11
N VAL A 153 -20.96 3.26 -1.18
CA VAL A 153 -21.23 3.27 0.26
C VAL A 153 -22.13 4.46 0.64
N PRO A 154 -23.19 4.24 1.44
CA PRO A 154 -23.98 5.35 1.97
C PRO A 154 -23.19 6.28 2.90
N PRO A 155 -23.43 7.61 2.84
CA PRO A 155 -24.55 8.28 2.18
C PRO A 155 -24.24 8.74 0.75
N VAL A 156 -23.03 8.47 0.25
CA VAL A 156 -22.61 8.86 -1.11
C VAL A 156 -23.41 8.08 -2.17
N GLY A 157 -23.79 6.84 -1.83
CA GLY A 157 -24.72 6.03 -2.61
C GLY A 157 -25.74 5.32 -1.72
N ALA A 158 -26.34 4.25 -2.25
CA ALA A 158 -27.37 3.47 -1.59
C ALA A 158 -26.98 1.99 -1.42
N GLY A 159 -25.68 1.68 -1.49
CA GLY A 159 -25.18 0.31 -1.41
C GLY A 159 -25.53 -0.36 -0.07
N PHE A 160 -25.74 -1.67 -0.11
CA PHE A 160 -26.08 -2.46 1.06
C PHE A 160 -25.38 -3.82 1.01
N LEU A 161 -24.88 -4.26 2.15
CA LEU A 161 -24.47 -5.63 2.38
C LEU A 161 -25.10 -6.11 3.70
N ASN A 162 -25.54 -7.36 3.72
CA ASN A 162 -26.04 -7.96 4.96
C ASN A 162 -24.88 -8.05 5.97
N PRO A 163 -25.04 -7.61 7.23
CA PRO A 163 -24.01 -7.71 8.26
C PRO A 163 -23.41 -9.10 8.42
N SER A 164 -24.19 -10.18 8.20
CA SER A 164 -23.68 -11.56 8.28
C SER A 164 -22.65 -11.90 7.21
N LYS A 165 -22.64 -11.17 6.09
CA LYS A 165 -21.62 -11.34 5.04
C LYS A 165 -20.34 -10.55 5.35
N THR A 166 -20.45 -9.46 6.10
CA THR A 166 -19.34 -8.54 6.35
C THR A 166 -18.68 -8.74 7.71
N SER A 167 -19.39 -9.29 8.70
CA SER A 167 -18.98 -9.29 10.12
C SER A 167 -17.59 -9.86 10.35
N THR A 168 -17.30 -11.06 9.86
CA THR A 168 -15.98 -11.71 10.02
C THR A 168 -14.84 -10.82 9.52
N LEU A 169 -15.06 -10.12 8.39
CA LEU A 169 -14.05 -9.26 7.80
C LEU A 169 -13.93 -7.94 8.54
N SER A 170 -15.07 -7.33 8.90
CA SER A 170 -15.12 -6.15 9.76
C SER A 170 -14.37 -6.37 11.07
N ASP A 171 -14.55 -7.52 11.71
CA ASP A 171 -13.93 -7.85 13.00
C ASP A 171 -12.41 -7.99 12.88
N LYS A 172 -11.90 -8.61 11.81
CA LYS A 172 -10.45 -8.70 11.56
C LYS A 172 -9.83 -7.33 11.29
N LEU A 173 -10.48 -6.51 10.46
CA LEU A 173 -9.99 -5.16 10.17
C LEU A 173 -10.01 -4.29 11.44
N ASP A 174 -11.05 -4.44 12.26
CA ASP A 174 -11.15 -3.79 13.57
C ASP A 174 -10.03 -4.25 14.53
N ALA A 175 -9.75 -5.56 14.60
CA ALA A 175 -8.64 -6.10 15.39
C ALA A 175 -7.29 -5.51 14.98
N TYR A 176 -7.03 -5.35 13.68
CA TYR A 176 -5.83 -4.67 13.19
C TYR A 176 -5.80 -3.19 13.58
N ASN A 177 -6.91 -2.45 13.36
CA ASN A 177 -7.01 -1.02 13.68
C ASN A 177 -6.86 -0.72 15.18
N LYS A 178 -7.24 -1.69 16.03
CA LYS A 178 -7.04 -1.65 17.49
C LYS A 178 -5.67 -2.17 17.94
N GLY A 179 -4.82 -2.59 17.00
CA GLY A 179 -3.48 -3.12 17.29
C GLY A 179 -3.48 -4.48 18.00
N VAL A 180 -4.59 -5.21 17.98
CA VAL A 180 -4.69 -6.58 18.51
C VAL A 180 -3.88 -7.55 17.64
N ILE A 181 -3.90 -7.30 16.33
CA ILE A 181 -3.04 -7.98 15.35
C ILE A 181 -2.20 -6.94 14.60
N GLY A 182 -1.02 -7.35 14.14
CA GLY A 182 -0.10 -6.45 13.44
C GLY A 182 0.79 -5.67 14.42
N PRO A 183 1.17 -4.42 14.10
CA PRO A 183 2.30 -3.77 14.77
C PRO A 183 1.98 -3.21 16.17
N GLY A 184 0.71 -3.21 16.60
CA GLY A 184 0.26 -2.65 17.89
C GLY A 184 -0.52 -1.35 17.73
N HIS A 185 -0.99 -0.75 18.83
CA HIS A 185 -1.81 0.47 18.81
C HIS A 185 -1.04 1.70 19.28
N CYS A 186 -1.29 2.85 18.66
CA CYS A 186 -0.64 4.10 19.07
C CYS A 186 -1.26 4.61 20.38
N LYS A 187 -0.44 5.20 21.25
CA LYS A 187 -0.88 5.80 22.52
C LYS A 187 -1.32 7.24 22.34
#